data_AF-A0A958XBR1-F1
#
_entry.id   AF-A0A958XBR1-F1
#
_cell.length_a   1.000
_cell.length_b   1.000
_cell.length_c   1.000
_cell.angle_alpha   90.00
_cell.angle_beta   90.00
_cell.angle_gamma   90.00
#
_symmetry.space_group_name_H-M   'P 1'
#
loop_
_entity.id
_entity.type
_entity.pdbx_description
1 polymer ?
#
loop_
_entity_poly.entity_id
_entity_poly.type
_entity_poly.pdbx_seq_one_letter_code
_entity_poly.pdbx_strand_id
1 'polypeptide(L)'
;MSLFDTFAILIVLSALFAYINYRFIRLPSAIGLMLIALLTSIALVATGKIFPVALTDLAMLVNSIDFAHLLMEVMLGFMLFAGAIHIRLEELKKVRMAVILFSTLSVVLSTFIVGTGVYYMLGWFGIDMPYLYCLLFGSLISPTDPIAVMGILKEANIAKSLEMKIAGESLFNDGVAVVVFLTILEVALHPGAMAWTDVAVLFTREA
;
A
#
# COMPACT_ATOMS: atom_id res chain seq x y z
N MET A 1 0.65 24.82 -11.91
CA MET A 1 1.22 25.04 -10.55
C MET A 1 2.59 24.39 -10.52
N SER A 2 3.53 24.89 -9.71
CA SER A 2 4.82 24.21 -9.58
C SER A 2 4.69 22.92 -8.76
N LEU A 3 5.64 21.99 -8.91
CA LEU A 3 5.74 20.79 -8.06
C LEU A 3 5.80 21.17 -6.57
N PHE A 4 6.50 22.27 -6.26
CA PHE A 4 6.60 22.81 -4.91
C PHE A 4 5.24 23.19 -4.32
N ASP A 5 4.40 23.90 -5.09
CA ASP A 5 3.07 24.30 -4.63
C ASP A 5 2.18 23.09 -4.33
N THR A 6 2.31 22.04 -5.15
CA THR A 6 1.56 20.80 -4.99
C THR A 6 1.95 20.08 -3.70
N PHE A 7 3.25 19.90 -3.44
CA PHE A 7 3.73 19.33 -2.18
C PHE A 7 3.36 20.19 -0.97
N ALA A 8 3.45 21.51 -1.09
CA ALA A 8 3.07 22.42 0.00
C ALA A 8 1.58 22.27 0.36
N ILE A 9 0.69 22.23 -0.64
CA ILE A 9 -0.75 22.01 -0.43
C ILE A 9 -0.99 20.64 0.23
N LEU A 10 -0.37 19.58 -0.27
CA LEU A 10 -0.54 18.22 0.27
C LEU A 10 -0.06 18.13 1.72
N ILE A 11 1.08 18.72 2.06
CA ILE A 11 1.63 18.73 3.43
C ILE A 11 0.72 19.54 4.36
N VAL A 12 0.26 20.72 3.94
CA VAL A 12 -0.62 21.57 4.75
C VAL A 12 -1.97 20.89 4.99
N LEU A 13 -2.57 20.28 3.96
CA LEU A 13 -3.81 19.50 4.11
C LEU A 13 -3.62 18.29 5.03
N SER A 14 -2.52 17.56 4.88
CA SER A 14 -2.19 16.44 5.75
C SER A 14 -2.02 16.87 7.20
N ALA A 15 -1.32 17.99 7.45
CA ALA A 15 -1.17 18.55 8.79
C ALA A 15 -2.51 19.00 9.39
N LEU A 16 -3.36 19.63 8.58
CA LEU A 16 -4.71 20.05 8.99
C LEU A 16 -5.57 18.84 9.37
N PHE A 17 -5.61 17.80 8.54
CA PHE A 17 -6.37 16.58 8.82
C PHE A 17 -5.80 15.85 10.04
N ALA A 18 -4.48 15.81 10.21
CA ALA A 18 -3.85 15.23 11.39
C ALA A 18 -4.25 15.99 12.67
N TYR A 19 -4.28 17.33 12.61
CA TYR A 19 -4.73 18.16 13.73
C TYR A 19 -6.21 17.94 14.06
N ILE A 20 -7.09 17.89 13.05
CA ILE A 20 -8.52 17.60 13.23
C ILE A 20 -8.69 16.22 13.88
N ASN A 21 -7.95 15.21 13.38
CA ASN A 21 -7.98 13.87 13.96
C ASN A 21 -7.56 13.93 15.43
N TYR A 22 -6.40 14.53 15.74
CA TYR A 22 -5.89 14.63 17.10
C TYR A 22 -6.87 15.35 18.05
N ARG A 23 -7.49 16.44 17.59
CA ARG A 23 -8.33 17.28 18.45
C ARG A 23 -9.73 16.71 18.70
N PHE A 24 -10.35 16.09 17.68
CA PHE A 24 -11.77 15.72 17.70
C PHE A 24 -12.02 14.21 17.58
N ILE A 25 -11.29 13.49 16.73
CA ILE A 25 -11.60 12.09 16.38
C ILE A 25 -10.81 11.08 17.22
N ARG A 26 -9.55 11.39 17.54
CA ARG A 26 -8.63 10.60 18.37
C ARG A 26 -8.41 9.15 17.91
N LEU A 27 -8.48 8.91 16.60
CA LEU A 27 -8.12 7.62 16.03
C LEU A 27 -6.60 7.54 15.78
N PRO A 28 -6.02 6.32 15.64
CA PRO A 28 -4.65 6.15 15.16
C PRO A 28 -4.41 6.99 13.91
N SER A 29 -3.25 7.65 13.84
CA SER A 29 -2.99 8.73 12.87
C SER A 29 -3.32 8.35 11.43
N ALA A 30 -2.87 7.18 10.97
CA ALA A 30 -3.14 6.68 9.62
C ALA A 30 -4.65 6.52 9.33
N ILE A 31 -5.39 5.89 10.26
CA ILE A 31 -6.84 5.65 10.11
C ILE A 31 -7.60 6.96 10.10
N GLY A 32 -7.31 7.86 11.04
CA GLY A 32 -8.00 9.14 11.14
C GLY A 32 -7.73 10.04 9.94
N LEU A 33 -6.48 10.08 9.46
CA LEU A 33 -6.12 10.85 8.27
C LEU A 33 -6.82 10.33 7.02
N MET A 34 -6.83 9.00 6.82
CA MET A 34 -7.53 8.34 5.71
C MET A 34 -9.03 8.65 5.73
N LEU A 35 -9.68 8.51 6.89
CA LEU A 35 -11.12 8.76 7.02
C LEU A 35 -11.48 10.22 6.74
N ILE A 36 -10.73 11.18 7.30
CA ILE A 36 -10.98 12.61 7.05
C ILE A 36 -10.75 12.93 5.57
N ALA A 37 -9.66 12.44 4.97
CA ALA A 37 -9.37 12.66 3.57
C ALA A 37 -10.47 12.07 2.66
N LEU A 38 -10.94 10.85 2.95
CA LEU A 38 -12.02 10.20 2.22
C LEU A 38 -13.33 10.98 2.32
N LEU A 39 -13.75 11.36 3.54
CA LEU A 39 -14.97 12.14 3.76
C LEU A 39 -14.88 13.50 3.08
N THR A 40 -13.72 14.15 3.14
CA THR A 40 -13.48 15.43 2.46
C THR A 40 -13.56 15.26 0.95
N SER A 41 -12.97 14.19 0.39
CA SER A 41 -13.05 13.86 -1.04
C SER A 41 -14.51 13.65 -1.49
N ILE A 42 -15.28 12.85 -0.75
CA ILE A 42 -16.71 12.61 -1.04
C ILE A 42 -17.50 13.92 -0.98
N ALA A 43 -17.29 14.72 0.07
CA ALA A 43 -17.97 16.00 0.23
C ALA A 43 -17.65 16.96 -0.93
N LEU A 44 -16.40 16.96 -1.40
CA LEU A 44 -15.92 17.80 -2.48
C LEU A 44 -16.52 17.37 -3.84
N VAL A 45 -16.59 16.05 -4.11
CA VAL A 45 -17.31 15.51 -5.28
C VAL A 45 -18.80 15.86 -5.23
N ALA A 46 -19.44 15.77 -4.05
CA ALA A 46 -20.85 16.08 -3.89
C ALA A 46 -21.16 17.57 -4.09
N THR A 47 -20.36 18.47 -3.49
CA THR A 47 -20.50 19.94 -3.63
C THR A 47 -20.07 20.45 -4.99
N GLY A 48 -19.28 19.67 -5.72
CA GLY A 48 -18.83 19.99 -7.05
C GLY A 48 -19.90 20.06 -8.13
N LYS A 49 -21.10 19.52 -7.88
CA LYS A 49 -22.30 19.80 -8.70
C LYS A 49 -22.77 21.26 -8.60
N ILE A 50 -22.37 21.97 -7.55
CA ILE A 50 -22.75 23.36 -7.24
C ILE A 50 -21.64 24.33 -7.65
N PHE A 51 -20.36 23.95 -7.47
CA PHE A 51 -19.19 24.76 -7.83
C PHE A 51 -18.25 24.01 -8.80
N PRO A 52 -18.61 23.92 -10.09
CA PRO A 52 -17.88 23.10 -11.07
C PRO A 52 -16.45 23.57 -11.36
N VAL A 53 -16.19 24.89 -11.28
CA VAL A 53 -14.86 25.47 -11.59
C VAL A 53 -13.79 25.01 -10.58
N ALA A 54 -14.12 25.02 -9.29
CA ALA A 54 -13.19 24.59 -8.24
C ALA A 54 -12.87 23.09 -8.31
N LEU A 55 -13.83 22.27 -8.76
CA LEU A 55 -13.61 20.85 -9.02
C LEU A 55 -12.65 20.62 -10.18
N THR A 56 -12.81 21.34 -11.29
CA THR A 56 -11.97 21.15 -12.47
C THR A 56 -10.51 21.47 -12.20
N ASP A 57 -10.22 22.51 -11.40
CA ASP A 57 -8.85 22.86 -11.04
C ASP A 57 -8.21 21.79 -10.14
N LEU A 58 -8.96 21.25 -9.17
CA LEU A 58 -8.52 20.14 -8.33
C LEU A 58 -8.34 18.84 -9.12
N ALA A 59 -9.23 18.53 -10.06
CA ALA A 59 -9.13 17.34 -10.90
C ALA A 59 -7.91 17.43 -11.83
N MET A 60 -7.62 18.62 -12.39
CA MET A 60 -6.40 18.85 -13.16
C MET A 60 -5.14 18.71 -12.31
N LEU A 61 -5.16 19.19 -11.05
CA LEU A 61 -4.05 19.01 -10.11
C LEU A 61 -3.79 17.52 -9.84
N VAL A 62 -4.83 16.74 -9.51
CA VAL A 62 -4.68 15.30 -9.23
C VAL A 62 -4.19 14.54 -10.45
N ASN A 63 -4.75 14.81 -11.64
CA ASN A 63 -4.31 14.17 -12.88
C ASN A 63 -2.90 14.57 -13.32
N SER A 64 -2.36 15.70 -12.83
CA SER A 64 -0.98 16.10 -13.12
C SER A 64 0.06 15.32 -12.30
N ILE A 65 -0.37 14.58 -11.28
CA ILE A 65 0.50 13.76 -10.43
C ILE A 65 0.46 12.33 -10.96
N ASP A 66 1.60 11.84 -11.43
CA ASP A 66 1.78 10.40 -11.64
C ASP A 66 1.94 9.71 -10.28
N PHE A 67 0.80 9.35 -9.69
CA PHE A 67 0.74 8.77 -8.37
C PHE A 67 1.45 7.42 -8.29
N ALA A 68 1.39 6.63 -9.37
CA ALA A 68 2.03 5.33 -9.42
C ALA A 68 3.55 5.48 -9.39
N HIS A 69 4.11 6.33 -10.26
CA HIS A 69 5.54 6.64 -10.25
C HIS A 69 6.00 7.22 -8.91
N LEU A 70 5.26 8.19 -8.37
CA LEU A 70 5.63 8.85 -7.12
C LEU A 70 5.58 7.88 -5.92
N LEU A 71 4.57 7.01 -5.81
CA LEU A 71 4.52 6.03 -4.74
C LEU A 71 5.55 4.92 -4.91
N MET A 72 5.57 4.28 -6.08
CA MET A 72 6.31 3.04 -6.30
C MET A 72 7.81 3.28 -6.45
N GLU A 73 8.21 4.32 -7.21
CA GLU A 73 9.63 4.57 -7.50
C GLU A 73 10.28 5.53 -6.50
N VAL A 74 9.51 6.47 -5.93
CA VAL A 74 10.05 7.47 -5.00
C VAL A 74 9.75 7.12 -3.55
N MET A 75 8.47 7.09 -3.16
CA MET A 75 8.10 6.99 -1.74
C MET A 75 8.43 5.62 -1.13
N LEU A 76 8.21 4.52 -1.85
CA LEU A 76 8.42 3.17 -1.35
C LEU A 76 9.85 2.96 -0.84
N GLY A 77 10.85 3.37 -1.62
CA GLY A 77 12.26 3.27 -1.21
C GLY A 77 12.55 4.02 0.10
N PHE A 78 12.02 5.24 0.26
CA PHE A 78 12.16 6.00 1.51
C PHE A 78 11.40 5.35 2.68
N MET A 79 10.21 4.80 2.44
CA MET A 79 9.42 4.12 3.48
C MET A 79 10.09 2.83 3.96
N LEU A 80 10.59 2.01 3.02
CA LEU A 80 11.35 0.79 3.33
C LEU A 80 12.64 1.13 4.09
N PHE A 81 13.36 2.17 3.67
CA PHE A 81 14.55 2.64 4.37
C PHE A 81 14.23 3.12 5.80
N ALA A 82 13.18 3.92 5.97
CA ALA A 82 12.74 4.41 7.27
C ALA A 82 12.30 3.25 8.20
N GLY A 83 11.62 2.23 7.64
CA GLY A 83 11.27 1.01 8.35
C GLY A 83 12.51 0.20 8.77
N ALA A 84 13.49 0.06 7.86
CA ALA A 84 14.70 -0.72 8.09
C ALA A 84 15.64 -0.12 9.16
N ILE A 85 15.76 1.22 9.26
CA ILE A 85 16.64 1.88 10.24
C ILE A 85 16.35 1.43 11.68
N HIS A 86 15.10 1.11 12.00
CA HIS A 86 14.69 0.74 13.36
C HIS A 86 14.93 -0.75 13.67
N ILE A 87 15.33 -1.56 12.69
CA ILE A 87 15.48 -3.02 12.83
C ILE A 87 16.93 -3.39 13.19
N ARG A 88 17.09 -4.05 14.34
CA ARG A 88 18.38 -4.65 14.73
C ARG A 88 18.61 -5.96 13.97
N LEU A 89 19.52 -5.95 13.00
CA LEU A 89 19.86 -7.12 12.16
C LEU A 89 20.23 -8.38 12.96
N GLU A 90 20.89 -8.22 14.11
CA GLU A 90 21.27 -9.34 14.99
C GLU A 90 20.05 -10.05 15.60
N GLU A 91 19.00 -9.29 15.94
CA GLU A 91 17.76 -9.84 16.46
C GLU A 91 16.90 -10.42 15.34
N LEU A 92 16.88 -9.77 14.17
CA LEU A 92 16.19 -10.26 12.97
C LEU A 92 16.74 -11.62 12.53
N LYS A 93 18.07 -11.80 12.54
CA LYS A 93 18.71 -13.08 12.20
C LYS A 93 18.21 -14.25 13.04
N LYS A 94 17.84 -14.01 14.31
CA LYS A 94 17.31 -15.06 15.21
C LYS A 94 15.91 -15.52 14.82
N VAL A 95 15.13 -14.67 14.13
CA VAL A 95 13.75 -14.96 13.69
C VAL A 95 13.60 -15.04 12.17
N ARG A 96 14.71 -15.02 11.42
CA ARG A 96 14.75 -14.91 9.94
C ARG A 96 13.84 -15.88 9.21
N MET A 97 13.73 -17.12 9.69
CA MET A 97 12.96 -18.15 9.01
C MET A 97 11.46 -17.85 9.07
N ALA A 98 10.98 -17.42 10.23
CA ALA A 98 9.59 -17.00 10.40
C ALA A 98 9.29 -15.75 9.58
N VAL A 99 10.20 -14.77 9.61
CA VAL A 99 10.05 -13.53 8.84
C VAL A 99 9.99 -13.81 7.34
N ILE A 100 10.91 -14.58 6.78
CA ILE A 100 10.93 -14.91 5.35
C ILE A 100 9.67 -15.69 4.96
N LEU A 101 9.27 -16.71 5.74
CA LEU A 101 8.08 -17.48 5.44
C LEU A 101 6.81 -16.61 5.47
N PHE A 102 6.66 -15.74 6.47
CA PHE A 102 5.50 -14.85 6.54
C PHE A 102 5.57 -13.74 5.49
N SER A 103 6.71 -13.14 5.20
CA SER A 103 6.79 -12.07 4.22
C SER A 103 6.69 -12.53 2.77
N THR A 104 7.00 -13.80 2.48
CA THR A 104 6.94 -14.33 1.10
C THR A 104 5.72 -15.20 0.86
N LEU A 105 5.65 -16.35 1.54
CA LEU A 105 4.62 -17.35 1.30
C LEU A 105 3.23 -16.81 1.66
N SER A 106 3.11 -16.03 2.74
CA SER A 106 1.82 -15.47 3.11
C SER A 106 1.32 -14.42 2.12
N VAL A 107 2.21 -13.60 1.56
CA VAL A 107 1.85 -12.58 0.54
C VAL A 107 1.36 -13.24 -0.74
N VAL A 108 2.07 -14.26 -1.23
CA VAL A 108 1.67 -15.02 -2.41
C VAL A 108 0.34 -15.72 -2.16
N LEU A 109 0.20 -16.40 -1.02
CA LEU A 109 -1.03 -17.09 -0.67
C LEU A 109 -2.22 -16.12 -0.53
N SER A 110 -2.01 -14.98 0.15
CA SER A 110 -3.01 -13.92 0.31
C SER A 110 -3.42 -13.36 -1.04
N THR A 111 -2.48 -13.16 -1.96
CA THR A 111 -2.74 -12.67 -3.33
C THR A 111 -3.74 -13.58 -4.05
N PHE A 112 -3.49 -14.90 -4.02
CA PHE A 112 -4.38 -15.87 -4.64
C PHE A 112 -5.73 -15.98 -3.93
N ILE A 113 -5.74 -15.98 -2.59
CA ILE A 113 -6.98 -16.07 -1.81
C ILE A 113 -7.86 -14.85 -2.07
N VAL A 114 -7.32 -13.64 -1.90
CA VAL A 114 -8.04 -12.38 -2.09
C VAL A 114 -8.45 -12.23 -3.55
N GLY A 115 -7.55 -12.43 -4.51
CA GLY A 115 -7.86 -12.29 -5.93
C GLY A 115 -8.92 -13.28 -6.40
N THR A 116 -8.85 -14.53 -5.95
CA THR A 116 -9.89 -15.54 -6.26
C THR A 116 -11.22 -15.21 -5.58
N GLY A 117 -11.19 -14.74 -4.33
CA GLY A 117 -12.38 -14.28 -3.63
C GLY A 117 -13.08 -13.13 -4.36
N VAL A 118 -12.31 -12.14 -4.81
CA VAL A 118 -12.81 -11.00 -5.59
C VAL A 118 -13.38 -11.46 -6.94
N TYR A 119 -12.71 -12.38 -7.63
CA TYR A 119 -13.19 -12.92 -8.90
C TYR A 119 -14.59 -13.55 -8.76
N TYR A 120 -14.78 -14.43 -7.77
CA TYR A 120 -16.08 -15.06 -7.55
C TYR A 120 -17.13 -14.06 -7.03
N MET A 121 -16.73 -13.14 -6.16
CA MET A 121 -17.62 -12.10 -5.65
C MET A 121 -18.16 -11.23 -6.81
N LEU A 122 -17.29 -10.75 -7.69
CA LEU A 122 -17.69 -9.96 -8.86
C LEU A 122 -18.57 -10.75 -9.82
N GLY A 123 -18.26 -12.03 -10.03
CA GLY A 123 -19.10 -12.94 -10.81
C GLY A 123 -20.53 -13.07 -10.26
N TRP A 124 -20.71 -13.08 -8.93
CA TRP A 124 -22.05 -13.08 -8.32
C TRP A 124 -22.84 -11.78 -8.55
N PHE A 125 -22.15 -10.65 -8.75
CA PHE A 125 -22.76 -9.38 -9.12
C PHE A 125 -22.92 -9.20 -10.65
N GLY A 126 -22.56 -10.21 -11.45
CA GLY A 126 -22.63 -10.14 -12.91
C GLY A 126 -21.56 -9.24 -13.54
N ILE A 127 -20.45 -8.99 -12.83
CA ILE A 127 -19.33 -8.19 -13.32
C ILE A 127 -18.24 -9.14 -13.82
N ASP A 128 -18.10 -9.23 -15.14
CA ASP A 128 -17.07 -10.05 -15.78
C ASP A 128 -15.70 -9.34 -15.74
N MET A 129 -14.91 -9.66 -14.72
CA MET A 129 -13.53 -9.18 -14.56
C MET A 129 -12.54 -10.31 -14.88
N PRO A 130 -11.55 -10.10 -15.76
CA PRO A 130 -10.49 -11.07 -15.99
C PRO A 130 -9.76 -11.45 -14.70
N TYR A 131 -9.54 -12.74 -14.48
CA TYR A 131 -8.93 -13.29 -13.26
C TYR A 131 -7.59 -12.63 -12.92
N LEU A 132 -6.79 -12.32 -13.94
CA LEU A 132 -5.50 -11.68 -13.78
C LEU A 132 -5.59 -10.29 -13.14
N TYR A 133 -6.64 -9.51 -13.45
CA TYR A 133 -6.89 -8.23 -12.78
C TYR A 133 -7.34 -8.40 -11.34
N CYS A 134 -8.09 -9.46 -11.04
CA CYS A 134 -8.43 -9.80 -9.66
C CYS A 134 -7.18 -10.21 -8.86
N LEU A 135 -6.24 -10.94 -9.48
CA LEU A 135 -4.95 -11.26 -8.87
C LEU A 135 -4.08 -10.01 -8.66
N LEU A 136 -4.05 -9.07 -9.61
CA LEU A 136 -3.37 -7.78 -9.44
C LEU A 136 -3.90 -7.00 -8.23
N PHE A 137 -5.22 -6.97 -8.07
CA PHE A 137 -5.86 -6.39 -6.89
C PHE A 137 -5.46 -7.14 -5.61
N GLY A 138 -5.45 -8.48 -5.67
CA GLY A 138 -4.99 -9.33 -4.57
C GLY A 138 -3.56 -9.01 -4.13
N SER A 139 -2.61 -8.87 -5.07
CA SER A 139 -1.22 -8.56 -4.75
C SER A 139 -1.05 -7.16 -4.16
N LEU A 140 -1.86 -6.20 -4.63
CA LEU A 140 -1.82 -4.81 -4.15
C LEU A 140 -2.27 -4.68 -2.69
N ILE A 141 -3.19 -5.53 -2.23
CA ILE A 141 -3.76 -5.46 -0.87
C ILE A 141 -3.14 -6.49 0.09
N SER A 142 -2.37 -7.45 -0.43
CA SER A 142 -1.72 -8.49 0.39
C SER A 142 -0.66 -8.00 1.38
N PRO A 143 0.20 -7.01 1.09
CA PRO A 143 1.17 -6.53 2.07
C PRO A 143 0.47 -5.82 3.25
N THR A 144 1.02 -6.00 4.45
CA THR A 144 0.47 -5.53 5.72
C THR A 144 1.33 -4.42 6.33
N ASP A 145 0.69 -3.30 6.73
CA ASP A 145 1.34 -2.19 7.44
C ASP A 145 1.36 -2.43 8.97
N PRO A 146 2.54 -2.58 9.59
CA PRO A 146 2.66 -2.87 11.00
C PRO A 146 2.53 -1.60 11.84
N ILE A 147 2.67 -0.40 11.27
CA ILE A 147 2.78 0.86 12.00
C ILE A 147 1.50 1.13 12.79
N ALA A 148 0.34 0.91 12.15
CA ALA A 148 -0.96 1.09 12.78
C ALA A 148 -1.16 0.13 13.97
N VAL A 149 -0.74 -1.12 13.83
CA VAL A 149 -0.92 -2.16 14.85
C VAL A 149 0.14 -2.07 15.96
N MET A 150 1.38 -1.70 15.60
CA MET A 150 2.51 -1.60 16.52
C MET A 150 2.31 -0.49 17.56
N GLY A 151 1.64 0.61 17.19
CA GLY A 151 1.27 1.67 18.14
C GLY A 151 0.44 1.13 19.29
N ILE A 152 -0.52 0.24 19.00
CA ILE A 152 -1.40 -0.39 20.01
C ILE A 152 -0.67 -1.51 20.75
N LEU A 153 0.08 -2.36 20.02
CA LEU A 153 0.76 -3.50 20.63
C LEU A 153 1.89 -3.08 21.58
N LYS A 154 2.53 -1.93 21.36
CA LYS A 154 3.51 -1.37 22.30
C LYS A 154 2.89 -1.00 23.64
N GLU A 155 1.65 -0.49 23.65
CA GLU A 155 0.91 -0.23 24.89
C GLU A 155 0.57 -1.53 25.63
N ALA A 156 0.42 -2.64 24.90
CA ALA A 156 0.13 -3.96 25.45
C ALA A 156 1.37 -4.73 25.97
N ASN A 157 2.57 -4.12 25.98
CA ASN A 157 3.81 -4.70 26.48
C ASN A 157 4.16 -6.08 25.87
N ILE A 158 4.04 -6.19 24.54
CA ILE A 158 4.35 -7.44 23.82
C ILE A 158 5.84 -7.84 23.95
N ALA A 159 6.11 -9.14 23.82
CA ALA A 159 7.47 -9.63 23.80
C ALA A 159 8.26 -9.04 22.62
N LYS A 160 9.50 -8.61 22.88
CA LYS A 160 10.42 -8.03 21.88
C LYS A 160 10.62 -8.92 20.64
N SER A 161 10.52 -10.23 20.81
CA SER A 161 10.61 -11.20 19.71
C SER A 161 9.39 -11.17 18.78
N LEU A 162 8.20 -10.83 19.29
CA LEU A 162 6.99 -10.66 18.50
C LEU A 162 7.03 -9.33 17.75
N GLU A 163 7.48 -8.25 18.41
CA GLU A 163 7.71 -6.94 17.77
C GLU A 163 8.65 -7.09 16.57
N MET A 164 9.79 -7.79 16.75
CA MET A 164 10.76 -8.02 15.69
C MET A 164 10.23 -8.91 14.55
N LYS A 165 9.34 -9.87 14.85
CA LYS A 165 8.69 -10.69 13.81
C LYS A 165 7.73 -9.86 12.97
N ILE A 166 6.86 -9.08 13.61
CA ILE A 166 5.85 -8.24 12.94
C ILE A 166 6.55 -7.16 12.12
N ALA A 167 7.53 -6.44 12.70
CA ALA A 167 8.27 -5.41 11.98
C ALA A 167 9.09 -6.00 10.82
N GLY A 168 9.68 -7.18 11.00
CA GLY A 168 10.40 -7.88 9.94
C GLY A 168 9.48 -8.35 8.81
N GLU A 169 8.38 -9.03 9.14
CA GLU A 169 7.39 -9.50 8.17
C GLU A 169 6.93 -8.35 7.25
N SER A 170 6.52 -7.26 7.87
CA SER A 170 6.05 -6.07 7.17
C SER A 170 7.12 -5.29 6.40
N LEU A 171 8.39 -5.37 6.79
CA LEU A 171 9.44 -4.73 5.99
C LEU A 171 9.66 -5.47 4.67
N PHE A 172 9.62 -6.80 4.70
CA PHE A 172 9.89 -7.60 3.51
C PHE A 172 8.64 -7.87 2.66
N ASN A 173 7.44 -7.86 3.25
CA ASN A 173 6.21 -8.16 2.51
C ASN A 173 5.90 -7.10 1.44
N ASP A 174 6.23 -5.83 1.68
CA ASP A 174 6.05 -4.73 0.74
C ASP A 174 6.89 -4.98 -0.51
N GLY A 175 8.18 -5.30 -0.34
CA GLY A 175 9.06 -5.64 -1.45
C GLY A 175 8.57 -6.84 -2.24
N VAL A 176 8.19 -7.92 -1.56
CA VAL A 176 7.66 -9.12 -2.23
C VAL A 176 6.37 -8.82 -2.98
N ALA A 177 5.46 -8.04 -2.39
CA ALA A 177 4.20 -7.68 -3.02
C ALA A 177 4.39 -6.87 -4.29
N VAL A 178 5.36 -5.95 -4.32
CA VAL A 178 5.70 -5.21 -5.55
C VAL A 178 6.20 -6.16 -6.63
N VAL A 179 7.11 -7.09 -6.31
CA VAL A 179 7.61 -8.06 -7.28
C VAL A 179 6.48 -8.94 -7.82
N VAL A 180 5.59 -9.44 -6.94
CA VAL A 180 4.42 -10.23 -7.34
C VAL A 180 3.48 -9.40 -8.23
N PHE A 181 3.21 -8.14 -7.87
CA PHE A 181 2.37 -7.24 -8.64
C PHE A 181 2.94 -7.00 -10.05
N LEU A 182 4.22 -6.63 -10.15
CA LEU A 182 4.89 -6.37 -11.43
C LEU A 182 4.91 -7.62 -12.30
N THR A 183 5.16 -8.79 -11.71
CA THR A 183 5.12 -10.08 -12.41
C THR A 183 3.73 -10.31 -13.02
N ILE A 184 2.66 -10.18 -12.23
CA ILE A 184 1.29 -10.39 -12.73
C ILE A 184 0.93 -9.34 -13.78
N LEU A 185 1.39 -8.09 -13.60
CA LEU A 185 1.12 -6.99 -14.51
C LEU A 185 1.75 -7.24 -15.88
N GLU A 186 3.00 -7.69 -15.90
CA GLU A 186 3.70 -8.03 -17.13
C GLU A 186 3.04 -9.22 -17.85
N VAL A 187 2.59 -10.25 -17.11
CA VAL A 187 1.75 -11.33 -17.70
C VAL A 187 0.44 -10.79 -18.28
N ALA A 188 -0.18 -9.81 -17.63
CA ALA A 188 -1.43 -9.20 -18.09
C ALA A 188 -1.27 -8.35 -19.35
N LEU A 189 -0.15 -7.64 -19.45
CA LEU A 189 0.17 -6.80 -20.61
C LEU A 189 0.68 -7.63 -21.79
N HIS A 190 1.34 -8.77 -21.54
CA HIS A 190 1.96 -9.61 -22.58
C HIS A 190 1.52 -11.09 -22.46
N PRO A 191 0.26 -11.42 -22.82
CA PRO A 191 -0.24 -12.78 -22.73
C PRO A 191 0.53 -13.73 -23.66
N GLY A 192 1.30 -14.66 -23.09
CA GLY A 192 2.00 -15.73 -23.82
C GLY A 192 3.51 -15.56 -24.05
N ALA A 193 4.12 -14.48 -23.55
CA ALA A 193 5.56 -14.23 -23.72
C ALA A 193 6.43 -14.64 -22.52
N MET A 194 5.83 -14.93 -21.36
CA MET A 194 6.60 -15.10 -20.12
C MET A 194 6.91 -16.57 -19.82
N ALA A 195 8.19 -16.92 -19.89
CA ALA A 195 8.69 -18.18 -19.35
C ALA A 195 8.90 -18.04 -17.84
N TRP A 196 8.85 -19.16 -17.09
CA TRP A 196 9.16 -19.19 -15.65
C TRP A 196 10.54 -18.62 -15.31
N THR A 197 11.45 -18.58 -16.29
CA THR A 197 12.76 -17.93 -16.20
C THR A 197 12.67 -16.42 -16.12
N ASP A 198 11.73 -15.79 -16.80
CA ASP A 198 11.58 -14.33 -16.81
C ASP A 198 11.04 -13.84 -15.46
N VAL A 199 10.12 -14.61 -14.85
CA VAL A 199 9.66 -14.39 -13.47
C VAL A 199 10.84 -14.47 -12.49
N ALA A 200 11.71 -15.47 -12.62
CA ALA A 200 12.86 -15.63 -11.74
C ALA A 200 13.90 -14.50 -11.93
N VAL A 201 14.13 -14.07 -13.17
CA VAL A 201 15.03 -12.94 -13.49
C VAL A 201 14.47 -11.63 -12.94
N LEU A 202 13.17 -11.36 -13.11
CA LEU A 202 12.49 -10.20 -12.53
C LEU A 202 12.61 -10.21 -11.01
N PHE A 203 12.38 -11.36 -10.38
CA PHE A 203 12.54 -11.54 -8.92
C PHE A 203 13.96 -11.24 -8.46
N THR A 204 14.99 -11.67 -9.19
CA THR A 204 16.40 -11.36 -8.83
C THR A 204 16.83 -9.93 -9.14
N ARG A 205 16.12 -9.23 -10.03
CA ARG A 205 16.43 -7.84 -10.39
C ARG A 205 15.80 -6.84 -9.43
N GLU A 206 14.59 -7.14 -8.96
CA GLU A 206 13.77 -6.24 -8.14
C GLU A 206 13.80 -6.57 -6.62
N ALA A 207 14.26 -7.78 -6.22
CA ALA A 207 14.46 -8.15 -4.81
C ALA A 207 15.87 -7.83 -4.29
#